data_AF-A0A521GJJ3-F1
#
_entry.id   AF-A0A521GJJ3-F1
#
_cell.length_a   1.000
_cell.length_b   1.000
_cell.length_c   1.000
_cell.angle_alpha   90.00
_cell.angle_beta   90.00
_cell.angle_gamma   90.00
#
_symmetry.space_group_name_H-M   'P 1'
#
loop_
_entity.id
_entity.type
_entity.pdbx_description
1 polymer ?
#
loop_
_entity_poly.entity_id
_entity_poly.type
_entity_poly.pdbx_seq_one_letter_code
_entity_poly.pdbx_strand_id
1 'polypeptide(L)'
;MKLAIKSVLLGLSIFAAFCALLIVSASAVEARPMSKEKKVITTTNHAAYVSGAGRAVSVNVEKPAGEALSVKFTNDHGNVLAEQFLTSKQSGTYGMSFNVEQLPDGVYHVRIVGKETDGKYTFTLKTPDTDVPARSLKVL
;
A
#
# COMPACT_ATOMS: atom_id res chain seq x y z
N MET A 1 -56.47 54.66 45.60
CA MET A 1 -55.65 53.62 44.94
C MET A 1 -56.50 52.83 43.93
N LYS A 2 -56.67 53.34 42.70
CA LYS A 2 -57.36 52.62 41.60
C LYS A 2 -56.86 53.16 40.26
N LEU A 3 -55.58 52.97 39.92
CA LEU A 3 -55.07 53.37 38.59
C LEU A 3 -53.86 52.56 38.08
N ALA A 4 -53.29 51.64 38.85
CA ALA A 4 -52.05 50.95 38.47
C ALA A 4 -52.24 49.58 37.77
N ILE A 5 -53.48 49.14 37.49
CA ILE A 5 -53.74 47.77 37.00
C ILE A 5 -53.85 47.69 35.46
N LYS A 6 -54.13 48.80 34.76
CA LYS A 6 -54.35 48.77 33.30
C LYS A 6 -53.06 48.74 32.47
N SER A 7 -51.91 49.11 33.03
CA SER A 7 -50.66 49.25 32.26
C SER A 7 -49.87 47.94 32.09
N VAL A 8 -50.15 46.92 32.90
CA VAL A 8 -49.43 45.63 32.85
C VAL A 8 -49.99 44.71 31.77
N LEU A 9 -51.29 44.80 31.47
CA LEU A 9 -51.94 43.93 30.49
C LEU A 9 -51.56 44.27 29.03
N LEU A 10 -51.20 45.52 28.74
CA LEU A 10 -50.85 45.95 27.38
C LEU A 10 -49.40 45.60 26.99
N GLY A 11 -48.49 45.51 27.97
CA GLY A 11 -47.08 45.18 27.73
C GLY A 11 -46.82 43.70 27.43
N LEU A 12 -47.65 42.80 27.95
CA LEU A 12 -47.49 41.35 27.74
C LEU A 12 -47.90 40.89 26.32
N SER A 13 -48.76 41.65 25.65
CA SER A 13 -49.24 41.35 24.28
C SER A 13 -48.15 41.56 23.21
N ILE A 14 -47.27 42.55 23.40
CA ILE A 14 -46.27 42.92 22.38
C ILE A 14 -45.08 41.94 22.35
N PHE A 15 -44.80 41.25 23.46
CA PHE A 15 -43.69 40.28 23.53
C PHE A 15 -44.00 38.96 22.80
N ALA A 16 -45.28 38.59 22.68
CA ALA A 16 -45.70 37.35 22.03
C ALA A 16 -45.62 37.39 20.49
N ALA A 17 -45.65 38.58 19.88
CA ALA A 17 -45.65 38.73 18.42
C ALA A 17 -44.27 38.59 17.77
N PHE A 18 -43.17 38.71 18.53
CA PHE A 18 -41.82 38.69 17.97
C PHE A 18 -41.18 37.29 17.90
N CYS A 19 -41.80 36.27 18.52
CA CYS A 19 -41.24 34.92 18.56
C CYS A 19 -41.62 34.05 17.34
N ALA A 20 -42.42 34.55 16.40
CA ALA A 20 -43.00 33.74 15.32
C ALA A 20 -42.22 33.73 13.99
N LEU A 21 -41.02 34.32 13.90
CA LEU A 21 -40.37 34.57 12.60
C LEU A 21 -38.90 34.15 12.48
N LEU A 22 -38.46 33.14 13.23
CA LEU A 22 -37.13 32.54 13.07
C LEU A 22 -37.21 31.03 12.83
N ILE A 23 -37.91 30.61 11.78
CA ILE A 23 -37.68 29.29 11.20
C ILE A 23 -36.47 29.42 10.28
N VAL A 24 -35.27 29.31 10.88
CA VAL A 24 -34.03 29.12 10.13
C VAL A 24 -34.10 27.74 9.49
N SER A 25 -34.26 27.68 8.17
CA SER A 25 -34.05 26.47 7.39
C SER A 25 -32.57 26.13 7.41
N ALA A 26 -32.16 25.32 8.38
CA ALA A 26 -30.87 24.64 8.32
C ALA A 26 -30.94 23.67 7.13
N SER A 27 -30.39 24.07 5.99
CA SER A 27 -30.05 23.11 4.96
C SER A 27 -29.00 22.19 5.55
N ALA A 28 -29.38 20.92 5.74
CA ALA A 28 -28.42 19.87 6.01
C ALA A 28 -27.49 19.82 4.79
N VAL A 29 -26.34 20.49 4.88
CA VAL A 29 -25.18 20.12 4.07
C VAL A 29 -24.83 18.72 4.56
N GLU A 30 -25.36 17.74 3.85
CA GLU A 30 -25.00 16.35 4.03
C GLU A 30 -23.50 16.27 3.77
N ALA A 31 -22.74 16.30 4.86
CA ALA A 31 -21.32 16.04 4.83
C ALA A 31 -21.19 14.64 4.26
N ARG A 32 -20.97 14.55 2.94
CA ARG A 32 -20.66 13.29 2.27
C ARG A 32 -19.53 12.70 3.09
N PRO A 33 -19.72 11.57 3.79
CA PRO A 33 -18.60 10.93 4.41
C PRO A 33 -17.66 10.60 3.26
N MET A 34 -16.54 11.32 3.17
CA MET A 34 -15.35 10.78 2.53
C MET A 34 -14.93 9.62 3.43
N SER A 35 -15.66 8.51 3.33
CA SER A 35 -15.12 7.22 3.67
C SER A 35 -13.99 7.04 2.66
N LYS A 36 -12.79 7.51 3.01
CA LYS A 36 -11.59 6.87 2.50
C LYS A 36 -11.69 5.46 3.06
N GLU A 37 -12.36 4.58 2.32
CA GLU A 37 -12.38 3.17 2.63
C GLU A 37 -10.92 2.75 2.70
N LYS A 38 -10.43 2.59 3.93
CA LYS A 38 -9.09 2.09 4.18
C LYS A 38 -9.14 0.65 3.70
N LYS A 39 -8.71 0.41 2.46
CA LYS A 39 -8.61 -0.94 1.87
C LYS A 39 -7.88 -1.82 2.89
N VAL A 40 -8.64 -2.65 3.60
CA VAL A 40 -8.11 -3.55 4.60
C VAL A 40 -7.53 -4.73 3.82
N ILE A 41 -6.21 -4.77 3.70
CA ILE A 41 -5.50 -5.94 3.17
C ILE A 41 -5.55 -6.98 4.29
N THR A 42 -6.32 -8.05 4.07
CA THR A 42 -6.47 -9.19 5.00
C THR A 42 -5.66 -10.41 4.57
N THR A 43 -5.15 -10.42 3.34
CA THR A 43 -4.39 -11.54 2.77
C THR A 43 -3.13 -11.01 2.11
N THR A 44 -2.01 -11.71 2.31
CA THR A 44 -0.71 -11.34 1.74
C THR A 44 -0.59 -11.84 0.31
N ASN A 45 -1.01 -11.01 -0.65
CA ASN A 45 -0.71 -11.26 -2.07
C ASN A 45 0.76 -10.97 -2.37
N HIS A 46 1.39 -11.79 -3.19
CA HIS A 46 2.79 -11.61 -3.51
C HIS A 46 3.14 -12.15 -4.90
N ALA A 47 4.15 -11.54 -5.51
CA ALA A 47 4.71 -11.96 -6.79
C ALA A 47 6.19 -11.61 -6.83
N ALA A 48 7.00 -12.51 -7.40
CA ALA A 48 8.38 -12.22 -7.78
C ALA A 48 8.56 -12.55 -9.26
N TYR A 49 9.26 -11.67 -9.99
CA TYR A 49 9.45 -11.79 -11.43
C TYR A 49 10.76 -11.14 -11.87
N VAL A 50 11.26 -11.58 -13.02
CA VAL A 50 12.45 -11.00 -13.64
C VAL A 50 12.11 -9.62 -14.21
N SER A 51 12.98 -8.65 -14.01
CA SER A 51 12.82 -7.27 -14.47
C SER A 51 14.15 -6.70 -14.98
N GLY A 52 14.12 -5.45 -15.49
CA GLY A 52 15.32 -4.76 -15.95
C GLY A 52 16.07 -5.51 -17.07
N ALA A 53 15.35 -6.11 -18.01
CA ALA A 53 15.92 -6.95 -19.08
C ALA A 53 16.79 -8.12 -18.58
N GLY A 54 16.42 -8.73 -17.45
CA GLY A 54 17.15 -9.87 -16.87
C GLY A 54 18.18 -9.48 -15.81
N ARG A 55 18.34 -8.19 -15.53
CA ARG A 55 19.36 -7.65 -14.63
C ARG A 55 18.91 -7.55 -13.17
N ALA A 56 17.62 -7.77 -12.92
CA ALA A 56 17.06 -7.74 -11.58
C ALA A 56 15.91 -8.74 -11.38
N VAL A 57 15.66 -9.07 -10.12
CA VAL A 57 14.46 -9.76 -9.66
C VAL A 57 13.63 -8.78 -8.85
N SER A 58 12.43 -8.45 -9.33
CA SER A 58 11.50 -7.58 -8.63
C SER A 58 10.49 -8.39 -7.84
N VAL A 59 10.13 -7.89 -6.66
CA VAL A 59 9.16 -8.51 -5.75
C VAL A 59 8.15 -7.46 -5.32
N ASN A 60 6.88 -7.79 -5.50
CA ASN A 60 5.76 -7.02 -4.94
C ASN A 60 5.05 -7.86 -3.90
N VAL A 61 4.77 -7.25 -2.75
CA VAL A 61 4.05 -7.90 -1.67
C VAL A 61 3.05 -6.94 -1.04
N GLU A 62 1.81 -7.40 -0.87
CA GLU A 62 0.79 -6.75 -0.07
C GLU A 62 0.94 -7.19 1.37
N LYS A 63 1.12 -6.24 2.29
CA LYS A 63 1.25 -6.51 3.72
C LYS A 63 -0.01 -6.10 4.47
N PRO A 64 -0.62 -7.00 5.26
CA PRO A 64 -1.67 -6.62 6.21
C PRO A 64 -1.19 -5.64 7.28
N ALA A 65 -2.11 -4.89 7.89
CA ALA A 65 -1.78 -3.95 8.96
C ALA A 65 -1.37 -4.71 10.23
N GLY A 66 -0.35 -4.21 10.93
CA GLY A 66 0.13 -4.83 12.19
C GLY A 66 0.92 -6.13 12.04
N GLU A 67 1.05 -6.68 10.83
CA GLU A 67 1.87 -7.87 10.55
C GLU A 67 3.28 -7.50 10.09
N ALA A 68 4.22 -8.40 10.39
CA ALA A 68 5.59 -8.37 9.88
C ALA A 68 5.77 -9.37 8.74
N LEU A 69 6.51 -8.97 7.71
CA LEU A 69 6.95 -9.83 6.61
C LEU A 69 8.48 -9.75 6.47
N SER A 70 9.12 -10.87 6.13
CA SER A 70 10.51 -10.92 5.69
C SER A 70 10.53 -11.39 4.23
N VAL A 71 11.30 -10.68 3.40
CA VAL A 71 11.61 -11.08 2.03
C VAL A 71 13.10 -11.34 1.94
N LYS A 72 13.48 -12.59 1.66
CA LYS A 72 14.87 -13.04 1.53
C LYS A 72 15.19 -13.39 0.10
N PHE A 73 16.36 -12.98 -0.37
CA PHE A 73 16.96 -13.45 -1.60
C PHE A 73 18.18 -14.30 -1.25
N THR A 74 18.20 -15.52 -1.76
CA THR A 74 19.17 -16.57 -1.39
C THR A 74 19.74 -17.25 -2.63
N ASN A 75 20.95 -17.78 -2.52
CA ASN A 75 21.47 -18.73 -3.52
C ASN A 75 20.94 -20.16 -3.25
N ASP A 76 21.27 -21.11 -4.13
CA ASP A 76 20.87 -22.52 -4.03
C ASP A 76 21.39 -23.22 -2.75
N HIS A 77 22.48 -22.74 -2.18
CA HIS A 77 23.04 -23.24 -0.92
C HIS A 77 22.30 -22.72 0.33
N GLY A 78 21.32 -21.83 0.15
CA GLY A 78 20.57 -21.19 1.23
C GLY A 78 21.27 -19.99 1.87
N ASN A 79 22.40 -19.53 1.31
CA ASN A 79 23.06 -18.33 1.79
C ASN A 79 22.20 -17.11 1.46
N VAL A 80 21.94 -16.28 2.47
CA VAL A 80 21.18 -15.03 2.30
C VAL A 80 22.08 -13.98 1.67
N LEU A 81 21.70 -13.53 0.48
CA LEU A 81 22.39 -12.48 -0.27
C LEU A 81 21.78 -11.11 0.03
N ALA A 82 20.47 -11.06 0.27
CA ALA A 82 19.75 -9.87 0.71
C ALA A 82 18.51 -10.25 1.53
N GLU A 83 18.13 -9.41 2.47
CA GLU A 83 16.91 -9.57 3.25
C GLU A 83 16.27 -8.20 3.53
N GLN A 84 14.95 -8.13 3.37
CA GLN A 84 14.15 -6.97 3.71
C GLN A 84 13.07 -7.35 4.71
N PHE A 85 13.08 -6.66 5.86
CA PHE A 85 12.00 -6.75 6.83
C PHE A 85 10.99 -5.62 6.61
N LEU A 86 9.71 -5.97 6.60
CA LEU A 86 8.59 -5.04 6.49
C LEU A 86 7.79 -5.08 7.79
N THR A 87 7.96 -4.08 8.64
CA THR A 87 7.40 -4.02 10.01
C THR A 87 6.40 -2.88 10.20
N SER A 88 5.99 -2.22 9.12
CA SER A 88 5.06 -1.08 9.20
C SER A 88 3.75 -1.43 9.91
N LYS A 89 3.24 -0.53 10.75
CA LYS A 89 1.92 -0.70 11.39
C LYS A 89 0.76 -0.60 10.39
N GLN A 90 1.00 0.04 9.25
CA GLN A 90 -0.02 0.22 8.21
C GLN A 90 -0.03 -0.96 7.23
N SER A 91 -1.20 -1.20 6.63
CA SER A 91 -1.30 -2.06 5.45
C SER A 91 -0.77 -1.31 4.24
N GLY A 92 -0.23 -2.04 3.26
CA GLY A 92 0.23 -1.43 2.03
C GLY A 92 0.87 -2.42 1.07
N THR A 93 1.14 -1.94 -0.14
CA THR A 93 1.90 -2.67 -1.15
C THR A 93 3.35 -2.19 -1.12
N TYR A 94 4.27 -3.14 -1.08
CA TYR A 94 5.70 -2.90 -1.02
C TYR A 94 6.36 -3.53 -2.24
N GLY A 95 7.09 -2.71 -2.99
CA GLY A 95 7.91 -3.15 -4.11
C GLY A 95 9.39 -3.10 -3.73
N MET A 96 10.14 -4.13 -4.09
CA MET A 96 11.60 -4.18 -3.95
C MET A 96 12.23 -4.86 -5.16
N SER A 97 13.52 -4.61 -5.38
CA SER A 97 14.25 -5.17 -6.51
C SER A 97 15.65 -5.57 -6.07
N PHE A 98 16.06 -6.78 -6.46
CA PHE A 98 17.39 -7.32 -6.23
C PHE A 98 18.17 -7.26 -7.53
N ASN A 99 19.28 -6.52 -7.56
CA ASN A 99 20.19 -6.50 -8.70
C ASN A 99 20.97 -7.83 -8.74
N VAL A 100 20.99 -8.48 -9.91
CA VAL A 100 21.66 -9.78 -10.10
C VAL A 100 22.83 -9.73 -11.09
N GLU A 101 23.18 -8.54 -11.61
CA GLU A 101 24.20 -8.39 -12.66
C GLU A 101 25.60 -8.89 -12.28
N GLN A 102 25.94 -8.78 -10.99
CA GLN A 102 27.25 -9.15 -10.47
C GLN A 102 27.23 -10.54 -9.81
N LEU A 103 26.11 -11.25 -9.90
CA LEU A 103 25.99 -12.59 -9.36
C LEU A 103 26.46 -13.60 -10.42
N PRO A 104 27.12 -14.69 -9.99
CA PRO A 104 27.48 -15.75 -10.90
C PRO A 104 26.24 -16.47 -11.42
N ASP A 105 26.38 -17.12 -12.58
CA ASP A 105 25.39 -18.06 -13.07
C ASP A 105 25.03 -19.10 -12.00
N GLY A 106 23.75 -19.44 -11.90
CA GLY A 106 23.27 -20.35 -10.87
C GLY A 106 21.78 -20.25 -10.59
N VAL A 107 21.35 -21.00 -9.58
CA VAL A 107 19.96 -21.01 -9.09
C VAL A 107 19.86 -20.13 -7.85
N TYR A 108 18.81 -19.33 -7.81
CA TYR A 108 18.52 -18.38 -6.74
C TYR A 108 17.07 -18.49 -6.32
N HIS A 109 16.78 -18.12 -5.07
CA HIS A 109 15.44 -18.13 -4.53
C HIS A 109 15.06 -16.82 -3.87
N VAL A 110 13.82 -16.38 -4.11
CA VAL A 110 13.14 -15.39 -3.27
C VAL A 110 12.22 -16.15 -2.33
N ARG A 111 12.32 -15.87 -1.02
CA ARG A 111 11.40 -16.38 0.00
C ARG A 111 10.68 -15.24 0.70
N ILE A 112 9.38 -15.35 0.87
CA ILE A 112 8.51 -14.35 1.50
C ILE A 112 7.84 -15.02 2.68
N VAL A 113 8.20 -14.64 3.91
CA VAL A 113 7.71 -15.27 5.13
C VAL A 113 6.99 -14.24 5.98
N GLY A 114 5.76 -14.58 6.40
CA GLY A 114 4.94 -13.81 7.32
C GLY A 114 4.18 -14.72 8.26
N LYS A 115 3.22 -14.15 9.00
CA LYS A 115 2.41 -14.91 9.96
C LYS A 115 1.62 -16.05 9.29
N GLU A 116 0.99 -15.75 8.15
CA GLU A 116 0.15 -16.69 7.38
C GLU A 116 0.63 -16.77 5.93
N THR A 117 1.93 -16.56 5.69
CA THR A 117 2.50 -16.51 4.34
C THR A 117 3.84 -17.21 4.30
N ASP A 118 4.02 -18.13 3.36
CA ASP A 118 5.31 -18.71 2.98
C ASP A 118 5.34 -18.87 1.46
N GLY A 119 5.85 -17.84 0.78
CA GLY A 119 6.02 -17.82 -0.67
C GLY A 119 7.46 -18.16 -1.06
N LYS A 120 7.65 -18.97 -2.11
CA LYS A 120 8.97 -19.29 -2.67
C LYS A 120 8.94 -19.18 -4.19
N TYR A 121 9.93 -18.47 -4.74
CA TYR A 121 10.17 -18.36 -6.18
C TYR A 121 11.60 -18.77 -6.50
N THR A 122 11.79 -19.44 -7.62
CA THR A 122 13.10 -19.89 -8.09
C THR A 122 13.44 -19.20 -9.40
N PHE A 123 14.67 -18.73 -9.52
CA PHE A 123 15.21 -18.07 -10.70
C PHE A 123 16.52 -18.74 -11.10
N THR A 124 16.76 -18.84 -12.40
CA THR A 124 18.02 -19.34 -12.94
C THR A 124 18.70 -18.21 -13.69
N LEU A 125 19.90 -17.83 -13.24
CA LEU A 125 20.76 -16.89 -13.93
C LEU A 125 21.70 -17.65 -14.85
N LYS A 126 21.74 -17.26 -16.12
CA LYS A 126 22.66 -17.80 -17.12
C LYS A 126 23.20 -16.66 -17.98
N THR A 127 24.50 -16.63 -18.16
CA THR A 127 25.17 -15.77 -19.11
C THR A 127 24.93 -16.37 -20.51
N PRO A 128 24.43 -15.58 -21.48
CA PRO A 128 24.24 -16.08 -22.83
C PRO A 128 25.60 -16.43 -23.46
N ASP A 129 25.69 -17.62 -24.07
CA ASP A 129 26.85 -17.99 -24.86
C ASP A 129 27.02 -16.97 -25.99
N THR A 130 28.13 -16.25 -25.98
CA THR A 130 28.46 -15.34 -27.07
C THR A 130 29.01 -16.20 -28.21
N ASP A 131 28.16 -16.53 -29.17
CA ASP A 131 28.55 -17.26 -30.37
C ASP A 131 29.43 -16.34 -31.22
N VAL A 132 30.73 -16.30 -30.92
CA VAL A 132 31.71 -15.54 -31.69
C VAL A 132 31.96 -16.35 -32.97
N PRO A 133 31.57 -15.88 -34.17
CA PRO A 133 31.83 -16.63 -35.38
C PRO A 133 33.34 -16.76 -35.57
N ALA A 134 33.83 -17.99 -35.53
CA ALA A 134 35.22 -18.32 -35.82
C ALA A 134 35.54 -17.87 -37.25
N ARG A 135 36.43 -16.88 -37.40
CA ARG A 135 36.92 -16.45 -38.72
C ARG A 135 37.79 -17.57 -39.29
N SER A 136 37.36 -18.18 -40.40
CA SER A 136 38.23 -19.09 -41.16
C SER A 136 39.09 -18.28 -42.13
N LEU A 137 40.41 -18.34 -41.97
CA LEU A 137 41.35 -17.84 -42.97
C LEU A 137 41.56 -18.94 -44.03
N LYS A 138 41.33 -18.61 -45.29
CA LYS A 138 41.76 -19.43 -46.43
C LYS A 138 42.97 -18.75 -47.06
N VAL A 139 44.09 -19.46 -47.10
CA VAL A 139 45.25 -19.07 -47.91
C VAL A 139 45.02 -19.61 -49.33
N LEU A 140 45.19 -18.76 -50.34
CA LEU A 140 45.15 -19.11 -51.76
C LEU A 140 46.52 -19.57 -52.25
#